data_AF-A0A249P5P7-F1
#
_entry.id   AF-A0A249P5P7-F1
#
_cell.length_a   1.000
_cell.length_b   1.000
_cell.length_c   1.000
_cell.angle_alpha   90.00
_cell.angle_beta   90.00
_cell.angle_gamma   90.00
#
_symmetry.space_group_name_H-M   'P 1'
#
loop_
_entity.id
_entity.type
_entity.pdbx_description
1 polymer ?
#
loop_
_entity_poly.entity_id
_entity_poly.type
_entity_poly.pdbx_seq_one_letter_code
_entity_poly.pdbx_strand_id
1 'polypeptide(L)'
;MHVKTLTSQKHQALLTARKLLQEKAIAIENDIRGLLRNFGLKVGLVGKVKYEERIYELVEGRPDLREIMQPLLTARKLLREEFTRLHKKVLDLVREDEVCRRLTAIPGVGPVVALTYTATIDIPERFAH
;
A
#
# COMPACT_ATOMS: atom_id res chain seq x y z
N MET A 1 -28.82 -11.83 -14.65
CA MET A 1 -27.57 -11.65 -13.90
C MET A 1 -27.57 -10.25 -13.29
N HIS A 2 -27.36 -10.10 -11.98
CA HIS A 2 -27.33 -8.78 -11.34
C HIS A 2 -25.88 -8.29 -11.23
N VAL A 3 -25.61 -7.08 -11.75
CA VAL A 3 -24.29 -6.48 -11.79
C VAL A 3 -24.07 -5.65 -10.53
N LYS A 4 -22.88 -5.75 -9.90
CA LYS A 4 -22.50 -4.92 -8.74
C LYS A 4 -22.72 -3.43 -9.03
N THR A 5 -23.16 -2.66 -8.03
CA THR A 5 -23.30 -1.21 -8.20
C THR A 5 -21.99 -0.57 -8.65
N LEU A 6 -22.08 0.54 -9.39
CA LEU A 6 -20.90 1.30 -9.82
C LEU A 6 -20.07 1.77 -8.62
N THR A 7 -20.71 2.04 -7.48
CA THR A 7 -20.06 2.41 -6.22
C THR A 7 -19.22 1.26 -5.66
N SER A 8 -19.78 0.05 -5.59
CA SER A 8 -19.04 -1.15 -5.19
C SER A 8 -17.84 -1.43 -6.09
N GLN A 9 -18.00 -1.28 -7.41
CA GLN A 9 -16.90 -1.43 -8.37
C GLN A 9 -15.79 -0.39 -8.14
N LYS A 10 -16.14 0.88 -7.90
CA LYS A 10 -15.18 1.94 -7.58
C LYS A 10 -14.43 1.67 -6.27
N HIS A 11 -15.11 1.16 -5.24
CA HIS A 11 -14.47 0.78 -3.97
C HIS A 11 -13.49 -0.39 -4.15
N GLN A 12 -13.87 -1.42 -4.92
CA GLN A 12 -12.98 -2.54 -5.25
C GLN A 12 -11.76 -2.11 -6.06
N ALA A 13 -11.95 -1.20 -7.02
CA ALA A 13 -10.84 -0.62 -7.78
C ALA A 13 -9.86 0.15 -6.87
N LEU A 14 -10.38 0.96 -5.93
CA LEU A 14 -9.55 1.68 -4.96
C LEU A 14 -8.74 0.73 -4.07
N LEU A 15 -9.38 -0.31 -3.53
CA LEU A 15 -8.73 -1.30 -2.67
C LEU A 15 -7.62 -2.05 -3.43
N THR A 16 -7.90 -2.44 -4.68
CA THR A 16 -6.93 -3.11 -5.57
C THR A 16 -5.76 -2.19 -5.89
N ALA A 17 -6.01 -0.95 -6.29
CA ALA A 17 -4.97 0.04 -6.60
C ALA A 17 -4.07 0.32 -5.38
N ARG A 18 -4.66 0.47 -4.19
CA ARG A 18 -3.90 0.62 -2.94
C ARG A 18 -2.98 -0.59 -2.69
N LYS A 19 -3.50 -1.81 -2.83
CA LYS A 19 -2.70 -3.05 -2.65
C LYS A 19 -1.55 -3.11 -3.65
N LEU A 20 -1.82 -2.80 -4.92
CA LEU A 20 -0.82 -2.77 -5.99
C LEU A 20 0.35 -1.84 -5.65
N LEU A 21 0.08 -0.59 -5.23
CA LEU A 21 1.14 0.36 -4.87
C LEU A 21 1.98 -0.13 -3.69
N GLN A 22 1.35 -0.77 -2.69
CA GLN A 22 2.05 -1.35 -1.55
C GLN A 22 3.02 -2.46 -1.99
N GLU A 23 2.55 -3.38 -2.82
CA GLU A 23 3.33 -4.51 -3.33
C GLU A 23 4.50 -4.03 -4.18
N LYS A 24 4.27 -3.05 -5.08
CA LYS A 24 5.35 -2.48 -5.91
C LYS A 24 6.39 -1.75 -5.08
N ALA A 25 5.99 -1.00 -4.05
CA ALA A 25 6.95 -0.36 -3.14
C ALA A 25 7.82 -1.39 -2.39
N ILE A 26 7.23 -2.52 -1.97
CA ILE A 26 7.96 -3.62 -1.31
C ILE A 26 8.89 -4.33 -2.30
N ALA A 27 8.45 -4.55 -3.54
CA ALA A 27 9.25 -5.16 -4.59
C ALA A 27 10.53 -4.32 -4.85
N ILE A 28 10.39 -3.01 -5.04
CA ILE A 28 11.56 -2.12 -5.21
C ILE A 28 12.49 -2.18 -4.01
N GLU A 29 11.97 -2.19 -2.77
CA GLU A 29 12.82 -2.34 -1.57
C GLU A 29 13.58 -3.68 -1.54
N ASN A 30 13.01 -4.74 -2.09
CA ASN A 30 13.68 -6.05 -2.17
C ASN A 30 14.71 -6.08 -3.31
N ASP A 31 14.40 -5.47 -4.46
CA ASP A 31 15.31 -5.37 -5.59
C ASP A 31 16.54 -4.52 -5.23
N ILE A 32 16.36 -3.38 -4.54
CA ILE A 32 17.47 -2.57 -4.00
C ILE A 32 18.36 -3.42 -3.07
N ARG A 33 17.75 -4.20 -2.16
CA ARG A 33 18.51 -5.11 -1.27
C ARG A 33 19.30 -6.14 -2.06
N GLY A 34 18.71 -6.71 -3.12
CA GLY A 34 19.36 -7.67 -4.00
C GLY A 34 20.55 -7.07 -4.73
N LEU A 35 20.38 -5.88 -5.32
CA LEU A 35 21.43 -5.15 -6.04
C LEU A 35 22.61 -4.83 -5.13
N LEU A 36 22.36 -4.30 -3.93
CA LEU A 36 23.42 -3.95 -2.98
C LEU A 36 24.18 -5.17 -2.46
N ARG A 37 23.50 -6.33 -2.36
CA ARG A 37 24.13 -7.58 -1.92
C ARG A 37 25.23 -8.05 -2.86
N ASN A 38 25.13 -7.77 -4.16
CA ASN A 38 26.17 -8.09 -5.15
C ASN A 38 27.49 -7.33 -4.90
N PHE A 39 27.42 -6.19 -4.19
CA PHE A 39 28.58 -5.38 -3.80
C PHE A 39 29.01 -5.60 -2.34
N GLY A 40 28.50 -6.66 -1.70
CA GLY A 40 28.78 -6.98 -0.29
C GLY A 40 28.05 -6.08 0.72
N LEU A 41 27.17 -5.19 0.27
CA LEU A 41 26.48 -4.22 1.12
C LEU A 41 25.16 -4.81 1.64
N LYS A 42 25.06 -4.99 2.97
CA LYS A 42 23.85 -5.52 3.62
C LYS A 42 23.00 -4.40 4.21
N VAL A 43 21.77 -4.28 3.73
CA VAL A 43 20.81 -3.27 4.22
C VAL A 43 20.41 -3.50 5.68
N GLY A 44 20.17 -4.76 6.06
CA GLY A 44 19.73 -5.13 7.41
C GLY A 44 18.27 -4.77 7.70
N LEU A 45 17.90 -4.85 8.98
CA LEU A 45 16.59 -4.43 9.47
C LEU A 45 16.53 -2.90 9.50
N VAL A 46 15.64 -2.31 8.71
CA VAL A 46 15.42 -0.86 8.68
C VAL A 46 13.95 -0.55 8.48
N GLY A 47 13.45 0.43 9.23
CA GLY A 47 12.08 0.92 9.10
C GLY A 47 11.85 1.67 7.80
N LYS A 48 10.58 1.77 7.36
CA LYS A 48 10.22 2.42 6.08
C LYS A 48 10.71 3.87 5.97
N VAL A 49 10.74 4.61 7.08
CA VAL A 49 11.13 6.03 7.14
C VAL A 49 12.63 6.19 6.92
N LYS A 50 13.45 5.38 7.60
CA LYS A 50 14.92 5.46 7.54
C LYS A 50 15.53 4.65 6.39
N TYR A 51 14.71 4.02 5.54
CA TYR A 51 15.21 3.14 4.48
C TYR A 51 16.10 3.90 3.51
N GLU A 52 15.69 5.08 3.06
CA GLU A 52 16.42 5.90 2.09
C GLU A 52 17.76 6.38 2.63
N GLU A 53 17.76 6.94 3.84
CA GLU A 53 18.96 7.31 4.60
C GLU A 53 19.94 6.14 4.70
N ARG A 54 19.44 4.95 5.07
CA ARG A 54 20.25 3.73 5.16
C ARG A 54 20.89 3.33 3.83
N ILE A 55 20.18 3.49 2.72
CA ILE A 55 20.78 3.21 1.41
C ILE A 55 21.89 4.21 1.09
N TYR A 56 21.67 5.49 1.38
CA TYR A 56 22.70 6.52 1.16
C TYR A 56 23.95 6.31 2.01
N GLU A 57 23.82 5.89 3.28
CA GLU A 57 24.95 5.49 4.12
C GLU A 57 25.74 4.33 3.50
N LEU A 58 25.05 3.31 2.95
CA LEU A 58 25.71 2.12 2.41
C LEU A 58 26.48 2.39 1.11
N VAL A 59 26.04 3.37 0.32
CA VAL A 59 26.69 3.77 -0.93
C VAL A 59 27.57 5.00 -0.78
N GLU A 60 27.84 5.43 0.46
CA GLU A 60 28.76 6.53 0.74
C GLU A 60 30.16 6.23 0.15
N GLY A 61 30.75 7.24 -0.49
CA GLY A 61 32.03 7.10 -1.21
C GLY A 61 31.95 6.26 -2.50
N ARG A 62 30.76 5.85 -2.95
CA ARG A 62 30.54 5.06 -4.18
C ARG A 62 29.59 5.81 -5.14
N PRO A 63 30.07 6.83 -5.86
CA PRO A 63 29.21 7.70 -6.69
C PRO A 63 28.40 6.91 -7.73
N ASP A 64 29.01 5.92 -8.38
CA ASP A 64 28.34 5.09 -9.38
C ASP A 64 27.14 4.31 -8.79
N LEU A 65 27.30 3.74 -7.59
CA LEU A 65 26.19 3.05 -6.92
C LEU A 65 25.11 4.03 -6.46
N ARG A 66 25.51 5.23 -6.02
CA ARG A 66 24.56 6.27 -5.63
C ARG A 66 23.69 6.71 -6.80
N GLU A 67 24.29 6.89 -7.98
CA GLU A 67 23.57 7.25 -9.21
C GLU A 67 22.55 6.18 -9.59
N ILE A 68 22.89 4.89 -9.46
CA ILE A 68 21.97 3.77 -9.74
C ILE A 68 20.85 3.69 -8.69
N MET A 69 21.15 3.90 -7.40
CA MET A 69 20.17 3.78 -6.32
C MET A 69 19.17 4.93 -6.26
N GLN A 70 19.59 6.15 -6.62
CA GLN A 70 18.76 7.35 -6.55
C GLN A 70 17.40 7.26 -7.29
N PRO A 71 17.32 6.82 -8.56
CA PRO A 71 16.03 6.68 -9.26
C PRO A 71 15.15 5.59 -8.63
N LEU A 72 15.73 4.50 -8.12
CA LEU A 72 14.98 3.43 -7.44
C LEU A 72 14.38 3.95 -6.12
N LEU A 73 15.14 4.71 -5.35
CA LEU A 73 14.67 5.37 -4.12
C LEU A 73 13.58 6.39 -4.42
N THR A 74 13.72 7.16 -5.51
CA THR A 74 12.71 8.12 -5.96
C THR A 74 11.40 7.42 -6.32
N ALA A 75 11.47 6.35 -7.12
CA ALA A 75 10.29 5.55 -7.48
C ALA A 75 9.62 4.93 -6.24
N ARG A 76 10.42 4.36 -5.33
CA ARG A 76 9.94 3.83 -4.05
C ARG A 76 9.19 4.90 -3.24
N LYS A 77 9.76 6.11 -3.12
CA LYS A 77 9.18 7.22 -2.37
C LYS A 77 7.81 7.61 -2.93
N LEU A 78 7.72 7.81 -4.24
CA LEU A 78 6.47 8.15 -4.91
C LEU A 78 5.39 7.07 -4.72
N LEU A 79 5.75 5.78 -4.86
CA LEU A 79 4.80 4.67 -4.61
C LEU A 79 4.28 4.66 -3.17
N ARG A 80 5.12 4.98 -2.18
CA ARG A 80 4.73 5.07 -0.76
C ARG A 80 3.82 6.27 -0.50
N GLU A 81 4.09 7.41 -1.12
CA GLU A 81 3.26 8.62 -1.03
C GLU A 81 1.87 8.36 -1.64
N GLU A 82 1.81 7.79 -2.85
CA GLU A 82 0.54 7.47 -3.51
C GLU A 82 -0.23 6.36 -2.79
N PHE A 83 0.46 5.35 -2.24
CA PHE A 83 -0.17 4.39 -1.35
C PHE A 83 -0.86 5.08 -0.16
N THR A 84 -0.18 6.05 0.46
CA THR A 84 -0.71 6.80 1.61
C THR A 84 -1.91 7.64 1.19
N ARG A 85 -1.87 8.27 0.01
CA ARG A 85 -2.99 9.01 -0.58
C ARG A 85 -4.22 8.12 -0.78
N LEU A 86 -4.05 6.94 -1.39
CA LEU A 86 -5.16 6.00 -1.58
C LEU A 86 -5.65 5.42 -0.25
N HIS A 87 -4.75 5.19 0.70
CA HIS A 87 -5.14 4.73 2.04
C HIS A 87 -5.99 5.78 2.76
N LYS A 88 -5.62 7.07 2.70
CA LYS A 88 -6.44 8.15 3.25
C LYS A 88 -7.84 8.16 2.64
N LYS A 89 -7.95 7.99 1.31
CA LYS A 89 -9.26 7.90 0.63
C LYS A 89 -10.11 6.73 1.15
N VAL A 90 -9.51 5.58 1.45
CA VAL A 90 -10.23 4.46 2.10
C VAL A 90 -10.75 4.87 3.48
N LEU A 91 -9.93 5.57 4.29
CA LEU A 91 -10.34 6.03 5.62
C LEU A 91 -11.49 7.03 5.53
N ASP A 92 -11.45 7.95 4.57
CA ASP A 92 -12.50 8.96 4.41
C ASP A 92 -13.84 8.30 4.00
N LEU A 93 -13.82 7.35 3.06
CA LEU A 93 -15.03 6.57 2.69
C LEU A 93 -15.61 5.78 3.88
N VAL A 94 -14.75 5.14 4.68
CA VAL A 94 -15.19 4.40 5.87
C VAL A 94 -15.77 5.33 6.94
N ARG A 95 -15.28 6.58 7.06
CA ARG A 95 -15.82 7.57 7.99
C ARG A 95 -17.21 8.07 7.56
N GLU A 96 -17.48 8.15 6.27
CA GLU A 96 -18.76 8.61 5.72
C GLU A 96 -19.84 7.51 5.73
N ASP A 97 -19.45 6.23 5.71
CA ASP A 97 -20.35 5.08 5.68
C ASP A 97 -20.60 4.51 7.09
N GLU A 98 -21.85 4.59 7.57
CA GLU A 98 -22.24 4.10 8.89
C GLU A 98 -22.04 2.58 9.07
N VAL A 99 -22.28 1.78 8.03
CA VAL A 99 -22.07 0.33 8.06
C VAL A 99 -20.58 0.04 8.21
N CYS A 100 -19.73 0.72 7.44
CA CYS A 100 -18.29 0.58 7.54
C CYS A 100 -17.76 1.00 8.93
N ARG A 101 -18.28 2.08 9.53
CA ARG A 101 -17.92 2.48 10.90
C ARG A 101 -18.29 1.42 11.93
N ARG A 102 -19.52 0.88 11.86
CA ARG A 102 -19.99 -0.19 12.74
C ARG A 102 -19.11 -1.44 12.61
N LEU A 103 -18.77 -1.84 11.39
CA LEU A 103 -17.86 -2.96 11.15
C LEU A 103 -16.47 -2.71 11.75
N THR A 104 -15.94 -1.49 11.66
CA THR A 104 -14.60 -1.15 12.18
C THR A 104 -14.51 -1.18 13.71
N ALA A 105 -15.65 -1.13 14.43
CA ALA A 105 -15.68 -1.28 15.88
C ALA A 105 -15.42 -2.73 16.34
N ILE A 106 -15.52 -3.71 15.44
CA ILE A 106 -15.27 -5.12 15.74
C ILE A 106 -13.75 -5.35 15.88
N PRO A 107 -13.28 -5.98 16.97
CA PRO A 107 -11.87 -6.32 17.13
C PRO A 107 -11.33 -7.10 15.92
N GLY A 108 -10.24 -6.60 15.32
CA GLY A 108 -9.62 -7.20 14.13
C GLY A 108 -10.18 -6.74 12.78
N VAL A 109 -11.29 -5.98 12.76
CA VAL A 109 -11.85 -5.41 11.53
C VAL A 109 -11.36 -3.97 11.36
N GLY A 110 -10.38 -3.78 10.48
CA GLY A 110 -9.89 -2.45 10.12
C GLY A 110 -10.68 -1.81 8.96
N PRO A 111 -10.43 -0.53 8.65
CA PRO A 111 -11.12 0.20 7.57
C PRO A 111 -11.05 -0.49 6.20
N VAL A 112 -9.90 -1.10 5.87
CA VAL A 112 -9.74 -1.85 4.61
C VAL A 112 -10.66 -3.07 4.58
N VAL A 113 -10.76 -3.80 5.69
CA VAL A 113 -11.60 -5.01 5.80
C VAL A 113 -13.07 -4.61 5.75
N ALA A 114 -13.48 -3.58 6.50
CA ALA A 114 -14.83 -3.05 6.49
C ALA A 114 -15.29 -2.65 5.09
N LEU A 115 -14.49 -1.84 4.38
CA LEU A 115 -14.81 -1.39 3.02
C LEU A 115 -14.81 -2.55 2.00
N THR A 116 -13.93 -3.54 2.20
CA THR A 116 -13.91 -4.74 1.34
C THR A 116 -15.20 -5.54 1.51
N TYR A 117 -15.67 -5.68 2.75
CA TYR A 117 -16.89 -6.42 3.07
C TYR A 117 -18.12 -5.74 2.48
N THR A 118 -18.29 -4.44 2.70
CA THR A 118 -19.43 -3.68 2.14
C THR A 118 -19.40 -3.64 0.62
N ALA A 119 -18.23 -3.44 0.01
CA ALA A 119 -18.10 -3.49 -1.44
C ALA A 119 -18.34 -4.89 -2.03
N THR A 120 -18.11 -5.96 -1.28
CA THR A 120 -18.33 -7.33 -1.78
C THR A 120 -19.79 -7.73 -1.69
N ILE A 121 -20.45 -7.39 -0.58
CA ILE A 121 -21.86 -7.70 -0.34
C ILE A 121 -22.78 -6.82 -1.19
N ASP A 122 -22.43 -5.53 -1.35
CA ASP A 122 -23.11 -4.52 -2.17
C ASP A 122 -24.56 -4.20 -1.74
N ILE A 123 -25.43 -5.20 -1.66
CA ILE A 123 -26.83 -5.10 -1.21
C ILE A 123 -27.08 -6.19 -0.15
N PRO A 124 -26.98 -5.88 1.15
CA PRO A 124 -27.14 -6.84 2.25
C PRO A 124 -28.49 -7.55 2.27
N GLU A 125 -29.55 -6.87 1.82
CA GLU A 125 -30.92 -7.38 1.75
C GLU A 125 -31.04 -8.65 0.87
N ARG A 126 -30.06 -8.92 -0.01
CA ARG A 126 -30.01 -10.15 -0.80
C ARG A 126 -29.81 -11.41 0.02
N PHE A 127 -29.31 -11.30 1.25
CA PHE A 127 -29.03 -12.42 2.14
C PHE A 127 -30.07 -12.57 3.26
N ALA A 128 -31.21 -11.89 3.16
CA ALA A 128 -32.26 -11.88 4.19
C ALA A 128 -33.23 -13.09 4.15
N HIS A 129 -32.91 -14.14 3.40
CA HIS A 129 -33.75 -15.34 3.21
C HIS A 129 -32.93 -16.62 3.36
#